data_AF-A0A3E4Q6D9-F1
#
_entry.id   AF-A0A3E4Q6D9-F1
#
_cell.length_a   1.000
_cell.length_b   1.000
_cell.length_c   1.000
_cell.angle_alpha   90.00
_cell.angle_beta   90.00
_cell.angle_gamma   90.00
#
_symmetry.space_group_name_H-M   'P 1'
#
loop_
_entity.id
_entity.type
_entity.pdbx_description
1 polymer ?
#
loop_
_entity_poly.entity_id
_entity_poly.type
_entity_poly.pdbx_seq_one_letter_code
_entity_poly.pdbx_strand_id
1 'polypeptide(L)'
;MKINFKKIEAQTSFEGGRQTFDAAETVGNEMMYNGSILLDIGFEDLAKSIYYSKDAVEIPERYSKALELVVKNSRLIAAVKREIINQLNVK
;
A
#
# COMPACT_ATOMS: atom_id res chain seq x y z
N MET A 1 4.69 -3.28 -11.68
CA MET A 1 3.73 -2.15 -11.59
C MET A 1 4.33 -1.04 -10.73
N LYS A 2 3.83 0.20 -10.80
CA LYS A 2 4.31 1.31 -9.93
C LYS A 2 3.15 1.96 -9.18
N ILE A 3 3.31 2.19 -7.87
CA ILE A 3 2.27 2.77 -7.00
C ILE A 3 2.86 3.94 -6.22
N ASN A 4 2.16 5.07 -6.18
CA ASN A 4 2.50 6.19 -5.31
C ASN A 4 1.65 6.14 -4.04
N PHE A 5 2.21 5.56 -2.97
CA PHE A 5 1.51 5.42 -1.69
C PHE A 5 1.25 6.76 -0.99
N LYS A 6 1.92 7.86 -1.39
CA LYS A 6 1.63 9.20 -0.86
C LYS A 6 0.45 9.89 -1.53
N LYS A 7 -0.01 9.35 -2.66
CA LYS A 7 -1.06 9.96 -3.50
C LYS A 7 -2.12 8.94 -3.89
N ILE A 8 -2.74 8.33 -2.88
CA ILE A 8 -3.88 7.43 -3.10
C ILE A 8 -5.15 8.26 -3.20
N GLU A 9 -5.77 8.30 -4.36
CA GLU A 9 -7.05 8.99 -4.56
C GLU A 9 -8.22 8.07 -4.23
N ALA A 10 -9.00 8.39 -3.20
CA ALA A 10 -10.14 7.60 -2.80
C ALA A 10 -11.37 8.47 -2.53
N GLN A 11 -12.55 7.95 -2.87
CA GLN A 11 -13.83 8.54 -2.49
C GLN A 11 -14.29 7.94 -1.16
N THR A 12 -14.56 8.81 -0.19
CA THR A 12 -14.91 8.40 1.19
C THR A 12 -16.35 8.71 1.59
N SER A 13 -17.10 9.40 0.73
CA SER A 13 -18.53 9.68 0.92
C SER A 13 -19.27 9.67 -0.42
N PHE A 14 -20.59 9.46 -0.38
CA PHE A 14 -21.42 9.36 -1.60
C PHE A 14 -21.46 10.66 -2.41
N GLU A 15 -21.49 11.81 -1.73
CA GLU A 15 -21.62 13.14 -2.36
C GLU A 15 -20.29 13.91 -2.39
N GLY A 16 -19.26 13.43 -1.68
CA GLY A 16 -17.95 14.07 -1.66
C GLY A 16 -17.08 13.68 -2.84
N GLY A 17 -16.19 14.58 -3.25
CA GLY A 17 -15.18 14.31 -4.26
C GLY A 17 -14.12 13.32 -3.79
N ARG A 18 -13.27 12.87 -4.73
CA ARG A 18 -12.07 12.10 -4.40
C ARG A 18 -11.12 12.95 -3.57
N GLN A 19 -10.53 12.34 -2.57
CA GLN A 19 -9.52 12.93 -1.71
C GLN A 19 -8.21 12.17 -1.87
N THR A 20 -7.10 12.85 -1.68
CA THR A 20 -5.77 12.27 -1.73
C THR A 20 -5.31 11.89 -0.33
N PHE A 21 -4.84 10.66 -0.17
CA PHE A 21 -4.35 10.11 1.09
C PHE A 21 -2.88 9.72 0.97
N ASP A 22 -2.12 10.03 2.02
CA ASP A 22 -0.79 9.48 2.24
C ASP A 22 -0.90 8.21 3.09
N ALA A 23 -0.58 7.08 2.47
CA ALA A 23 -0.55 5.76 3.09
C ALA A 23 0.88 5.20 3.20
N ALA A 24 1.91 5.91 2.75
CA ALA A 24 3.27 5.38 2.62
C ALA A 24 3.83 4.93 3.98
N GLU A 25 3.69 5.79 5.00
CA GLU A 25 4.16 5.49 6.36
C GLU A 25 3.43 4.26 6.94
N THR A 26 2.10 4.23 6.82
CA THR A 26 1.28 3.15 7.37
C THR A 26 1.59 1.83 6.68
N VAL A 27 1.65 1.81 5.36
CA VAL A 27 1.94 0.59 4.58
C VAL A 27 3.35 0.09 4.89
N GLY A 28 4.35 0.97 4.87
CA GLY A 28 5.74 0.59 5.19
C GLY A 28 5.88 -0.01 6.59
N ASN A 29 5.27 0.62 7.60
CA ASN A 29 5.30 0.11 8.97
C ASN A 29 4.58 -1.24 9.10
N GLU A 30 3.40 -1.39 8.50
CA GLU A 30 2.66 -2.65 8.56
C GLU A 30 3.41 -3.77 7.83
N MET A 31 4.08 -3.48 6.71
CA MET A 31 4.94 -4.47 6.05
C MET A 31 6.14 -4.89 6.93
N MET A 32 6.80 -3.92 7.59
CA MET A 32 8.02 -4.17 8.36
C MET A 32 7.74 -4.89 9.68
N TYR A 33 6.68 -4.51 10.40
CA TYR A 33 6.46 -4.94 11.78
C TYR A 33 5.31 -5.93 11.95
N ASN A 34 4.54 -6.21 10.90
CA ASN A 34 3.56 -7.29 10.89
C ASN A 34 4.15 -8.56 10.28
N GLY A 35 5.12 -9.15 10.97
CA GLY A 35 5.87 -10.33 10.52
C GLY A 35 5.06 -11.62 10.35
N SER A 36 3.75 -11.59 10.59
CA SER A 36 2.86 -12.74 10.38
C SER A 36 2.56 -13.01 8.89
N ILE A 37 2.86 -12.04 8.00
CA ILE A 37 2.47 -12.13 6.59
C ILE A 37 3.58 -12.71 5.73
N LEU A 38 4.80 -12.18 5.83
CA LEU A 38 5.94 -12.64 5.05
C LEU A 38 7.25 -12.24 5.74
N LEU A 39 8.10 -13.21 6.02
CA LEU A 39 9.46 -13.00 6.54
C LEU A 39 10.45 -13.14 5.38
N ASP A 40 10.69 -12.04 4.67
CA ASP A 40 11.59 -11.96 3.51
C ASP A 40 12.35 -10.63 3.51
N ILE A 41 13.68 -10.69 3.43
CA ILE A 41 14.55 -9.50 3.50
C ILE A 41 14.22 -8.52 2.36
N GLY A 42 13.93 -9.02 1.16
CA GLY A 42 13.57 -8.17 0.03
C GLY A 42 12.20 -7.51 0.21
N PHE A 43 11.28 -8.13 0.95
CA PHE A 43 10.00 -7.53 1.33
C PHE A 43 10.17 -6.41 2.36
N GLU A 44 11.07 -6.58 3.33
CA GLU A 44 11.44 -5.52 4.29
C GLU A 44 12.13 -4.33 3.61
N ASP A 45 13.00 -4.59 2.63
CA ASP A 45 13.63 -3.51 1.85
C ASP A 45 12.61 -2.77 0.98
N LEU A 46 11.60 -3.48 0.44
CA LEU A 46 10.46 -2.85 -0.22
C LEU A 46 9.65 -2.00 0.78
N ALA A 47 9.45 -2.47 2.00
CA ALA A 47 8.75 -1.73 3.05
C ALA A 47 9.44 -0.39 3.35
N LYS A 48 10.76 -0.38 3.51
CA LYS A 48 11.57 0.84 3.67
C LYS A 48 11.47 1.75 2.45
N SER A 49 11.52 1.16 1.25
CA SER A 49 11.40 1.91 0.00
C SER A 49 10.05 2.63 -0.10
N ILE A 50 8.95 1.97 0.29
CA ILE A 50 7.61 2.58 0.37
C ILE A 50 7.60 3.68 1.44
N TYR A 51 8.08 3.39 2.66
CA TYR A 51 8.09 4.33 3.78
C TYR A 51 8.79 5.66 3.45
N TYR A 52 9.98 5.60 2.86
CA TYR A 52 10.78 6.79 2.51
C TYR A 52 10.47 7.37 1.12
N SER A 53 9.56 6.77 0.36
CA SER A 53 9.26 7.22 -1.00
C SER A 53 8.76 8.66 -1.04
N LYS A 54 9.18 9.40 -2.07
CA LYS A 54 8.56 10.69 -2.45
C LYS A 54 7.64 10.53 -3.67
N ASP A 55 7.92 9.52 -4.48
CA ASP A 55 7.27 9.23 -5.75
C ASP A 55 6.85 7.76 -5.83
N ALA A 56 6.32 7.35 -6.99
CA ALA A 56 5.86 5.99 -7.19
C ALA A 56 6.98 4.95 -7.02
N VAL A 57 6.69 3.88 -6.28
CA VAL A 57 7.58 2.76 -6.03
C VAL A 57 7.22 1.60 -6.94
N GLU A 58 8.23 0.95 -7.50
CA GLU A 58 8.05 -0.27 -8.27
C GLU A 58 7.76 -1.45 -7.35
N ILE A 59 6.64 -2.13 -7.60
CA ILE A 59 6.21 -3.30 -6.83
C ILE A 59 6.54 -4.56 -7.65
N PRO A 60 7.46 -5.40 -7.15
CA PRO A 60 7.71 -6.71 -7.73
C PRO A 60 6.46 -7.58 -7.64
N GLU A 61 6.08 -8.22 -8.76
CA GLU A 61 4.86 -9.04 -8.84
C GLU A 61 4.81 -10.14 -7.77
N ARG A 62 5.96 -10.73 -7.44
CA ARG A 62 6.09 -11.74 -6.37
C ARG A 62 5.59 -11.27 -5.00
N TYR A 63 5.58 -9.96 -4.74
CA TYR A 63 5.15 -9.39 -3.47
C TYR A 63 3.72 -8.84 -3.49
N SER A 64 3.05 -8.78 -4.66
CA SER A 64 1.72 -8.18 -4.78
C SER A 64 0.68 -8.83 -3.86
N LYS A 65 0.71 -10.17 -3.71
CA LYS A 65 -0.24 -10.90 -2.85
C LYS A 65 0.04 -10.70 -1.36
N ALA A 66 1.31 -10.67 -0.96
CA ALA A 66 1.70 -10.37 0.42
C ALA A 66 1.29 -8.93 0.79
N LEU A 67 1.56 -7.98 -0.10
CA LEU A 67 1.18 -6.58 0.10
C LEU A 67 -0.35 -6.38 0.14
N GLU A 68 -1.10 -7.11 -0.69
CA GLU A 68 -2.56 -7.13 -0.61
C GLU A 68 -3.07 -7.56 0.79
N LEU A 69 -2.45 -8.58 1.39
CA LEU A 69 -2.77 -9.01 2.76
C LEU A 69 -2.40 -7.96 3.81
N VAL A 70 -1.23 -7.34 3.69
CA VAL A 70 -0.82 -6.23 4.57
C VAL A 70 -1.87 -5.11 4.53
N VAL A 71 -2.25 -4.68 3.33
CA VAL A 71 -3.22 -3.59 3.15
C VAL A 71 -4.58 -3.98 3.73
N LYS A 72 -5.06 -5.21 3.52
CA LYS A 72 -6.32 -5.70 4.11
C LYS A 72 -6.31 -5.63 5.63
N ASN A 73 -5.21 -6.01 6.27
CA ASN A 73 -5.08 -6.08 7.72
C ASN A 73 -4.69 -4.75 8.39
N SER A 74 -4.22 -3.77 7.61
CA SER A 74 -3.79 -2.46 8.11
C SER A 74 -4.92 -1.64 8.75
N ARG A 75 -4.56 -0.51 9.40
CA ARG A 75 -5.52 0.45 9.97
C ARG A 75 -6.07 1.47 8.97
N LEU A 76 -5.71 1.37 7.70
CA LEU A 76 -6.20 2.28 6.65
C LEU A 76 -7.73 2.21 6.53
N ILE A 77 -8.35 3.32 6.12
CA ILE A 77 -9.79 3.32 5.82
C ILE A 77 -10.09 2.41 4.63
N ALA A 78 -11.26 1.79 4.62
CA ALA A 78 -11.64 0.79 3.62
C ALA A 78 -11.54 1.30 2.17
N ALA A 79 -11.85 2.58 1.93
CA ALA A 79 -11.75 3.19 0.61
C ALA A 79 -10.30 3.24 0.10
N VAL A 80 -9.36 3.64 0.95
CA VAL A 80 -7.92 3.67 0.61
C VAL A 80 -7.37 2.27 0.40
N LYS A 81 -7.75 1.32 1.27
CA LYS A 81 -7.39 -0.10 1.10
C LYS A 81 -7.82 -0.62 -0.27
N ARG A 82 -9.07 -0.37 -0.64
CA ARG A 82 -9.63 -0.81 -1.92
C ARG A 82 -8.86 -0.24 -3.10
N GLU A 83 -8.50 1.03 -3.05
CA GLU A 83 -7.75 1.66 -4.14
C GLU A 83 -6.35 1.06 -4.30
N ILE A 84 -5.61 0.88 -3.20
CA ILE A 84 -4.30 0.24 -3.24
C ILE A 84 -4.42 -1.19 -3.80
N ILE A 85 -5.39 -1.97 -3.33
CA ILE A 85 -5.62 -3.35 -3.80
C ILE A 85 -6.00 -3.39 -5.28
N ASN A 86 -6.78 -2.43 -5.77
CA ASN A 86 -7.10 -2.33 -7.19
C ASN A 86 -5.84 -2.10 -8.01
N GLN A 87 -5.01 -1.13 -7.63
CA GLN A 87 -3.74 -0.84 -8.31
C GLN A 87 -2.77 -2.03 -8.29
N LEU A 88 -2.77 -2.81 -7.20
CA LEU A 88 -1.97 -4.04 -7.08
C LEU A 88 -2.42 -5.18 -8.01
N ASN A 89 -3.68 -5.16 -8.45
CA ASN A 89 -4.26 -6.21 -9.29
C ASN A 89 -4.48 -5.78 -10.75
N VAL A 90 -4.10 -4.54 -11.12
CA VAL A 90 -4.05 -4.13 -12.53
C VAL A 90 -2.93 -4.92 -13.22
N LYS A 91 -3.33 -5.76 -14.18
CA LYS A 91 -2.42 -6.48 -15.08
C LYS A 91 -1.98 -5.59 -16.23
#